data_AF-A0A9E0J9B5-F1
#
_entry.id   AF-A0A9E0J9B5-F1
#
_cell.length_a   1.000
_cell.length_b   1.000
_cell.length_c   1.000
_cell.angle_alpha   90.00
_cell.angle_beta   90.00
_cell.angle_gamma   90.00
#
_symmetry.space_group_name_H-M   'P 1'
#
loop_
_entity.id
_entity.type
_entity.pdbx_description
1 polymer ?
#
loop_
_entity_poly.entity_id
_entity_poly.type
_entity_poly.pdbx_seq_one_letter_code
_entity_poly.pdbx_strand_id
1 'polypeptide(L)'
;MILTCPECATSYFVDDRKIAPEGRAVKCASCGHRWTAHPEATLELDVSAEEGAVAREPFEPEVEEPAALSDLPGAELPKVIRAKVETTRKVREAATHGIVWAGMAATIAIVLGLAVVFRVDVVKIMPGSAKAYALAGLPVNTLGLVIEGSRAEPALQDGHAALSISGMIRNVEDHAIVTPPLKIELLDKAGKTIVTKVARPADPVVPPGETR
;
A
#
# COMPACT_ATOMS: atom_id res chain seq x y z
N MET A 1 -40.12 -39.21 -5.45
CA MET A 1 -39.63 -38.93 -6.82
C MET A 1 -39.03 -37.53 -6.89
N ILE A 2 -38.17 -37.27 -7.89
CA ILE A 2 -37.61 -35.93 -8.15
C ILE A 2 -38.33 -35.30 -9.34
N LEU A 3 -38.83 -34.08 -9.17
CA LEU A 3 -39.41 -33.28 -10.25
C LEU A 3 -38.41 -32.20 -10.66
N THR A 4 -38.11 -32.11 -11.96
CA THR A 4 -37.21 -31.09 -12.51
C THR A 4 -38.01 -30.08 -13.30
N CYS A 5 -37.88 -28.79 -12.98
CA CYS A 5 -38.54 -27.73 -13.72
C CYS A 5 -37.95 -27.61 -15.14
N PRO A 6 -38.76 -27.69 -16.21
CA PRO A 6 -38.27 -27.65 -17.59
C PRO A 6 -37.68 -26.29 -17.99
N GLU A 7 -38.09 -25.21 -17.33
CA GLU A 7 -37.67 -23.84 -17.69
C GLU A 7 -36.36 -23.39 -17.01
N CYS A 8 -36.08 -23.83 -15.79
CA CYS A 8 -34.94 -23.35 -15.01
C CYS A 8 -34.07 -24.47 -14.41
N ALA A 9 -34.35 -25.73 -14.77
CA ALA A 9 -33.64 -26.93 -14.32
C ALA A 9 -33.53 -27.09 -12.79
N THR A 10 -34.37 -26.41 -12.01
CA THR A 10 -34.41 -26.58 -10.55
C THR A 10 -35.11 -27.89 -10.20
N SER A 11 -34.47 -28.73 -9.39
CA SER A 11 -34.99 -30.04 -8.96
C SER A 11 -35.64 -29.96 -7.57
N TYR A 12 -36.78 -30.62 -7.39
CA TYR A 12 -37.52 -30.70 -6.13
C TYR A 12 -37.77 -32.16 -5.75
N PHE A 13 -37.58 -32.51 -4.48
CA PHE A 13 -37.95 -33.82 -3.94
C PHE A 13 -39.42 -33.80 -3.49
N VAL A 14 -40.24 -34.70 -4.04
CA VAL A 14 -41.68 -34.81 -3.74
C VAL A 14 -42.04 -36.25 -3.41
N ASP A 15 -42.89 -36.44 -2.41
CA ASP A 15 -43.44 -37.74 -2.03
C ASP A 15 -44.35 -38.30 -3.14
N ASP A 16 -44.15 -39.56 -3.54
CA ASP A 16 -44.84 -40.20 -4.66
C ASP A 16 -46.37 -40.21 -4.46
N ARG A 17 -46.83 -40.28 -3.21
CA ARG A 17 -48.28 -40.26 -2.89
C ARG A 17 -48.95 -38.93 -3.21
N LYS A 18 -48.17 -37.85 -3.43
CA LYS A 18 -48.70 -36.52 -3.76
C LYS A 18 -48.91 -36.33 -5.26
N ILE A 19 -48.37 -37.19 -6.10
CA ILE A 19 -48.55 -37.13 -7.56
C ILE A 19 -49.33 -38.37 -7.98
N ALA A 20 -50.60 -38.19 -8.33
CA ALA A 20 -51.44 -39.28 -8.80
C ALA A 20 -50.96 -39.78 -10.18
N PRO A 21 -51.24 -41.05 -10.54
CA PRO A 21 -50.88 -41.60 -11.84
C PRO A 21 -51.49 -40.81 -13.03
N GLU A 22 -52.68 -40.21 -12.87
CA GLU A 22 -53.25 -39.28 -13.85
C GLU A 22 -52.46 -37.96 -14.02
N GLY A 23 -51.46 -37.71 -13.18
CA GLY A 23 -50.65 -36.49 -13.15
C GLY A 23 -51.21 -35.40 -12.23
N ARG A 24 -50.34 -34.49 -11.80
CA ARG A 24 -50.71 -33.35 -10.95
C ARG A 24 -50.08 -32.05 -11.45
N ALA A 25 -50.87 -30.98 -11.51
CA ALA A 25 -50.37 -29.64 -11.79
C ALA A 25 -49.49 -29.13 -10.63
N VAL A 26 -48.25 -28.75 -10.96
CA VAL A 26 -47.25 -28.21 -10.03
C VAL A 26 -46.73 -26.86 -10.51
N LYS A 27 -46.24 -26.03 -9.57
CA LYS A 27 -45.65 -24.71 -9.86
C LYS A 27 -44.21 -24.67 -9.33
N CYS A 28 -43.28 -24.22 -10.16
CA CYS A 28 -41.90 -23.98 -9.77
C CYS A 28 -41.85 -22.85 -8.74
N ALA A 29 -41.20 -23.08 -7.60
CA ALA A 29 -40.97 -22.03 -6.61
C ALA A 29 -39.87 -21.04 -7.02
N SER A 30 -38.98 -21.44 -7.94
CA SER A 30 -37.84 -20.64 -8.40
C SER A 30 -38.22 -19.66 -9.52
N CYS A 31 -38.84 -20.13 -10.60
CA CYS A 31 -39.21 -19.29 -11.76
C CYS A 31 -40.73 -19.06 -11.93
N GLY A 32 -41.57 -19.79 -11.18
CA GLY A 32 -43.03 -19.66 -11.27
C GLY A 32 -43.71 -20.46 -12.37
N HIS A 33 -42.96 -21.17 -13.24
CA HIS A 33 -43.49 -22.05 -14.28
C HIS A 33 -44.50 -23.07 -13.75
N ARG A 34 -45.57 -23.35 -14.50
CA ARG A 34 -46.58 -24.36 -14.12
C ARG A 34 -46.60 -25.48 -15.15
N TRP A 35 -46.46 -26.71 -14.70
CA TRP A 35 -46.51 -27.91 -15.57
C TRP A 35 -47.22 -29.05 -14.86
N THR A 36 -47.63 -30.07 -15.62
CA THR A 36 -48.22 -31.30 -15.07
C THR A 36 -47.13 -32.33 -14.89
N ALA A 37 -46.90 -32.77 -13.65
CA ALA A 37 -45.96 -33.83 -13.33
C ALA A 37 -46.70 -35.18 -13.34
N HIS A 38 -46.16 -36.15 -14.06
CA HIS A 38 -46.62 -37.54 -14.06
C HIS A 38 -45.55 -38.40 -13.37
N PRO A 39 -45.92 -39.42 -12.59
CA PRO A 39 -44.96 -40.42 -12.17
C PRO A 39 -44.42 -41.12 -13.41
N GLU A 40 -43.11 -41.33 -13.47
CA GLU A 40 -42.51 -42.14 -14.51
C GLU A 40 -43.12 -43.55 -14.43
N ALA A 41 -43.75 -43.99 -15.52
CA ALA A 41 -44.33 -45.32 -15.59
C ALA A 41 -43.22 -46.34 -15.36
N THR A 42 -43.41 -47.23 -14.40
CA THR A 42 -42.56 -48.41 -14.22
C THR A 42 -42.57 -49.15 -15.55
N LEU A 43 -41.47 -49.07 -16.31
CA LEU A 43 -41.30 -49.88 -17.50
C LEU A 43 -41.17 -51.32 -17.01
N GLU A 44 -42.27 -52.07 -17.10
CA GLU A 44 -42.23 -53.51 -16.94
C GLU A 44 -41.37 -54.05 -18.08
N LEU A 45 -40.18 -54.51 -17.73
CA LEU A 45 -39.32 -55.26 -18.62
C LEU A 45 -40.01 -56.58 -18.90
N ASP A 46 -40.69 -56.69 -20.05
CA ASP A 46 -41.08 -57.98 -20.60
C ASP A 46 -39.81 -58.74 -20.96
N VAL A 47 -39.36 -59.61 -20.06
CA VAL A 47 -38.32 -60.59 -20.37
C VAL A 47 -38.96 -61.66 -21.24
N SER A 48 -39.04 -61.40 -22.54
CA SER A 48 -39.38 -62.42 -23.53
C SER A 48 -38.21 -63.42 -23.57
N ALA A 49 -38.46 -64.66 -23.14
CA ALA A 49 -37.49 -65.74 -23.18
C ALA A 49 -37.10 -66.17 -24.61
N GLU A 50 -37.72 -65.57 -25.64
CA GLU A 50 -37.67 -66.06 -27.02
C GLU A 50 -36.68 -65.27 -27.89
N GLU A 51 -36.14 -64.15 -27.38
CA GLU A 51 -34.95 -63.48 -27.93
C GLU A 51 -33.74 -63.92 -27.11
N GLY A 52 -33.40 -65.20 -27.31
CA GLY A 52 -32.25 -65.83 -26.67
C GLY A 52 -30.98 -65.03 -26.91
N ALA A 53 -30.28 -64.70 -25.81
CA ALA A 53 -28.92 -64.23 -25.86
C ALA A 53 -28.09 -65.23 -26.67
N VAL A 54 -27.49 -64.78 -27.78
CA VAL A 54 -26.51 -65.59 -28.49
C VAL A 54 -25.38 -65.82 -27.50
N ALA A 55 -25.28 -67.06 -27.00
CA ALA A 55 -24.16 -67.48 -26.18
C ALA A 55 -22.91 -67.35 -27.04
N ARG A 56 -22.18 -66.26 -26.87
CA ARG A 56 -20.79 -66.18 -27.31
C ARG A 56 -20.07 -67.32 -26.59
N GLU A 57 -19.32 -68.13 -27.33
CA GLU A 57 -18.44 -69.15 -26.74
C GLU A 57 -17.71 -68.55 -25.53
N PRO A 58 -17.51 -69.31 -24.43
CA PRO A 58 -16.74 -68.84 -23.30
C PRO A 58 -15.39 -68.34 -23.83
N PHE A 59 -15.23 -67.02 -23.87
CA PHE A 59 -13.93 -66.41 -24.06
C PHE A 59 -13.17 -66.74 -22.80
N GLU A 60 -12.33 -67.77 -22.87
CA GLU A 60 -11.33 -68.04 -21.85
C GLU A 60 -10.33 -66.89 -21.99
N PRO A 61 -10.35 -65.88 -21.11
CA PRO A 61 -9.38 -64.82 -21.20
C PRO A 61 -8.02 -65.47 -20.96
N GLU A 62 -7.11 -65.38 -21.93
CA GLU A 62 -5.70 -65.50 -21.60
C GLU A 62 -5.46 -64.40 -20.56
N VAL A 63 -5.31 -64.82 -19.30
CA VAL A 63 -5.08 -63.91 -18.17
C VAL A 63 -3.65 -63.40 -18.34
N GLU A 64 -3.47 -62.45 -19.26
CA GLU A 64 -2.46 -61.42 -19.03
C GLU A 64 -2.87 -60.75 -17.73
N GLU A 65 -2.03 -60.97 -16.71
CA GLU A 65 -2.12 -60.40 -15.38
C GLU A 65 -2.65 -58.96 -15.51
N PRO A 66 -3.81 -58.62 -14.90
CA PRO A 66 -4.40 -57.32 -15.12
C PRO A 66 -3.35 -56.30 -14.69
N ALA A 67 -2.78 -55.57 -15.66
CA ALA A 67 -1.88 -54.48 -15.39
C ALA A 67 -2.54 -53.65 -14.29
N ALA A 68 -1.94 -53.67 -13.11
CA ALA A 68 -2.63 -53.41 -11.88
C ALA A 68 -3.36 -52.07 -12.01
N LEU A 69 -4.68 -52.05 -11.81
CA LEU A 69 -5.47 -50.81 -11.74
C LEU A 69 -4.94 -49.86 -10.65
N SER A 70 -4.02 -50.35 -9.82
CA SER A 70 -3.11 -49.62 -8.92
C SER A 70 -2.26 -48.54 -9.60
N ASP A 71 -2.01 -48.64 -10.91
CA ASP A 71 -1.23 -47.67 -11.71
C ASP A 71 -2.10 -46.58 -12.36
N LEU A 72 -3.35 -46.41 -11.93
CA LEU A 72 -4.11 -45.22 -12.26
C LEU A 72 -3.59 -44.03 -11.41
N PRO A 73 -3.06 -42.95 -12.03
CA PRO A 73 -2.45 -41.81 -11.31
C PRO A 73 -3.46 -40.96 -10.51
N GLY A 74 -4.69 -41.44 -10.34
CA GLY A 74 -5.77 -40.74 -9.63
C GLY A 74 -5.47 -40.45 -8.16
N ALA A 75 -4.57 -41.20 -7.51
CA ALA A 75 -4.17 -40.95 -6.13
C ALA A 75 -3.18 -39.78 -5.96
N GLU A 76 -2.48 -39.37 -7.03
CA GLU A 76 -1.50 -38.27 -6.99
C GLU A 76 -2.12 -36.91 -7.34
N LEU A 77 -3.15 -36.87 -8.19
CA LEU A 77 -3.88 -35.65 -8.57
C LEU A 77 -4.33 -34.77 -7.39
N PRO A 78 -4.89 -35.32 -6.29
CA PRO A 78 -5.26 -34.51 -5.13
C PRO A 78 -4.07 -33.86 -4.41
N LYS A 79 -2.87 -34.46 -4.46
CA LYS A 79 -1.68 -33.97 -3.75
C LYS A 79 -1.02 -32.82 -4.50
N VAL A 80 -0.88 -32.91 -5.83
CA VAL A 80 -0.33 -31.81 -6.64
C VAL A 80 -1.22 -30.57 -6.63
N ILE A 81 -2.56 -30.74 -6.62
CA ILE A 81 -3.49 -29.61 -6.50
C ILE A 81 -3.37 -28.95 -5.12
N ARG A 82 -3.33 -29.74 -4.04
CA ARG A 82 -3.16 -29.20 -2.67
C ARG A 82 -1.82 -28.50 -2.48
N ALA A 83 -0.72 -29.06 -2.98
CA ALA A 83 0.60 -28.43 -2.94
C ALA A 83 0.64 -27.08 -3.68
N LYS A 84 -0.08 -26.96 -4.80
CA LYS A 84 -0.20 -25.70 -5.56
C LYS A 84 -1.02 -24.64 -4.81
N VAL A 85 -2.07 -25.04 -4.10
CA VAL A 85 -2.89 -24.14 -3.26
C VAL A 85 -2.12 -23.66 -2.02
N GLU A 86 -1.35 -24.53 -1.37
CA GLU A 86 -0.55 -24.14 -0.20
C GLU A 86 0.62 -23.22 -0.56
N THR A 87 1.31 -23.49 -1.67
CA THR A 87 2.39 -22.63 -2.17
C THR A 87 1.86 -21.26 -2.60
N THR A 88 0.74 -21.20 -3.32
CA THR A 88 0.11 -19.92 -3.69
C THR A 88 -0.39 -19.14 -2.47
N ARG A 89 -0.91 -19.81 -1.43
CA ARG A 89 -1.28 -19.15 -0.16
C ARG A 89 -0.06 -18.55 0.56
N LYS A 90 1.03 -19.32 0.72
CA LYS A 90 2.27 -18.85 1.36
C LYS A 90 2.92 -17.70 0.59
N VAL A 91 2.92 -17.76 -0.73
CA VAL A 91 3.43 -16.67 -1.60
C VAL A 91 2.54 -15.44 -1.48
N ARG A 92 1.22 -15.58 -1.40
CA ARG A 92 0.29 -14.46 -1.24
C ARG A 92 0.43 -13.79 0.12
N GLU A 93 0.59 -14.57 1.20
CA GLU A 93 0.86 -14.05 2.56
C GLU A 93 2.21 -13.30 2.60
N ALA A 94 3.27 -13.86 2.02
CA ALA A 94 4.57 -13.19 1.91
C ALA A 94 4.51 -11.92 1.04
N ALA A 95 3.76 -11.95 -0.06
CA ALA A 95 3.56 -10.79 -0.94
C ALA A 95 2.79 -9.66 -0.22
N THR A 96 1.77 -9.99 0.59
CA THR A 96 1.04 -8.97 1.37
C THR A 96 1.93 -8.28 2.39
N HIS A 97 2.79 -9.01 3.11
CA HIS A 97 3.77 -8.41 4.00
C HIS A 97 4.77 -7.53 3.23
N GLY A 98 5.24 -7.99 2.07
CA GLY A 98 6.13 -7.21 1.20
C GLY A 98 5.52 -5.87 0.78
N ILE A 99 4.24 -5.86 0.41
CA ILE A 99 3.51 -4.63 0.03
C ILE A 99 3.38 -3.67 1.23
N VAL A 100 3.07 -4.19 2.43
CA VAL A 100 2.94 -3.36 3.64
C VAL A 100 4.27 -2.70 4.01
N TRP A 101 5.36 -3.47 4.03
CA TRP A 101 6.70 -2.93 4.34
C TRP A 101 7.18 -1.95 3.28
N ALA A 102 6.94 -2.23 1.99
CA ALA A 102 7.27 -1.31 0.91
C ALA A 102 6.47 0.01 1.01
N GLY A 103 5.17 -0.08 1.33
CA GLY A 103 4.33 1.10 1.56
C GLY A 103 4.79 1.92 2.77
N MET A 104 5.15 1.26 3.87
CA MET A 104 5.69 1.92 5.07
C MET A 104 7.02 2.61 4.76
N ALA A 105 7.94 1.94 4.08
CA ALA A 105 9.22 2.51 3.68
C ALA A 105 9.05 3.72 2.75
N ALA A 106 8.16 3.62 1.75
CA ALA A 106 7.83 4.73 0.86
C ALA A 106 7.24 5.92 1.64
N THR A 107 6.34 5.67 2.59
CA THR A 107 5.75 6.70 3.44
C THR A 107 6.81 7.40 4.28
N ILE A 108 7.72 6.64 4.90
CA ILE A 108 8.83 7.19 5.67
C ILE A 108 9.74 8.05 4.78
N ALA A 109 10.08 7.57 3.58
CA ALA A 109 10.90 8.33 2.63
C ALA A 109 10.24 9.65 2.23
N ILE A 110 8.92 9.66 2.00
CA ILE A 110 8.15 10.87 1.70
C ILE A 110 8.19 11.84 2.89
N VAL A 111 7.96 11.35 4.11
CA VAL A 111 7.98 12.18 5.33
C VAL A 111 9.37 12.79 5.55
N LEU A 112 10.44 11.99 5.39
CA LEU A 112 11.81 12.48 5.48
C LEU A 112 12.12 13.52 4.39
N GLY A 113 11.67 13.27 3.15
CA GLY A 113 11.81 14.21 2.05
C GLY A 113 11.13 15.55 2.35
N LEU A 114 9.88 15.51 2.84
CA LEU A 114 9.17 16.72 3.27
C LEU A 114 9.88 17.43 4.42
N ALA A 115 10.41 16.70 5.40
CA ALA A 115 11.16 17.28 6.51
C ALA A 115 12.45 17.98 6.03
N VAL A 116 13.05 17.55 4.92
CA VAL A 116 14.21 18.21 4.31
C VAL A 116 13.79 19.45 3.51
N VAL A 117 12.73 19.35 2.69
CA VAL A 117 12.22 20.47 1.88
C VAL A 117 11.70 21.60 2.78
N PHE A 118 10.88 21.27 3.78
CA PHE A 118 10.26 22.20 4.72
C PHE A 118 11.06 22.33 6.03
N ARG A 119 12.39 22.14 5.96
CA ARG A 119 13.29 22.14 7.13
C ARG A 119 13.17 23.40 8.00
N VAL A 120 12.91 24.56 7.41
CA VAL A 120 12.76 25.83 8.15
C VAL A 120 11.54 25.78 9.07
N ASP A 121 10.41 25.30 8.56
CA ASP A 121 9.17 25.18 9.34
C ASP A 121 9.27 24.11 10.43
N VAL A 122 9.96 23.00 10.15
CA VAL A 122 10.28 21.98 11.15
C VAL A 122 11.06 22.58 12.33
N VAL A 123 12.06 23.42 12.05
CA VAL A 123 12.84 24.10 13.10
C VAL A 123 12.00 25.15 13.84
N LYS A 124 11.09 25.86 13.16
CA LYS A 124 10.18 26.81 13.82
C LYS A 124 9.28 26.12 14.86
N ILE A 125 8.79 24.90 14.55
CA ILE A 125 7.93 24.12 15.46
C ILE A 125 8.76 23.43 16.55
N MET A 126 9.91 22.85 16.18
CA MET A 126 10.81 22.13 17.09
C MET A 126 12.22 22.73 17.01
N PRO A 127 12.51 23.81 17.77
CA PRO A 127 13.78 24.55 17.67
C PRO A 127 15.03 23.70 17.93
N GLY A 128 14.92 22.66 18.76
CA GLY A 128 16.03 21.73 19.04
C GLY A 128 16.55 20.98 17.81
N SER A 129 15.72 20.84 16.76
CA SER A 129 16.09 20.12 15.53
C SER A 129 17.15 20.84 14.68
N ALA A 130 17.36 22.15 14.87
CA ALA A 130 18.32 22.93 14.08
C ALA A 130 19.73 22.31 14.08
N LYS A 131 20.16 21.75 15.23
CA LYS A 131 21.47 21.09 15.36
C LYS A 131 21.55 19.81 14.53
N ALA A 132 20.46 19.04 14.44
CA ALA A 132 20.43 17.82 13.65
C ALA A 132 20.59 18.13 12.15
N TYR A 133 19.88 19.14 11.66
CA TYR A 133 20.06 19.61 10.28
C TYR A 133 21.46 20.17 10.03
N ALA A 134 22.04 20.92 10.98
CA ALA A 134 23.40 21.45 10.86
C ALA A 134 24.46 20.33 10.79
N LEU A 135 24.31 19.25 11.58
CA LEU A 135 25.19 18.07 11.52
C LEU A 135 25.09 17.34 10.17
N ALA A 136 23.91 17.37 9.53
CA ALA A 136 23.71 16.85 8.19
C ALA A 136 24.22 17.79 7.07
N GLY A 137 24.88 18.92 7.41
CA GLY A 137 25.36 19.90 6.45
C GLY A 137 24.26 20.77 5.83
N LEU A 138 23.08 20.82 6.44
CA LEU A 138 21.91 21.56 5.97
C LEU A 138 21.56 22.68 6.97
N PRO A 139 22.37 23.75 7.07
CA PRO A 139 22.08 24.85 7.99
C PRO A 139 20.73 25.48 7.65
N VAL A 140 19.99 25.86 8.71
CA VAL A 140 18.64 26.41 8.59
C VAL A 140 18.66 27.87 9.04
N ASN A 141 18.24 28.77 8.17
CA ASN A 141 18.04 30.18 8.51
C ASN A 141 16.58 30.40 8.88
N THR A 142 16.28 30.55 10.17
CA THR A 142 14.92 30.85 10.65
C THR A 142 14.61 32.33 10.69
N LEU A 143 15.62 33.20 10.61
CA LEU A 143 15.46 34.65 10.69
C LEU A 143 15.07 35.26 9.34
N GLY A 144 15.28 34.56 8.22
CA GLY A 144 14.99 35.11 6.90
C GLY A 144 15.91 36.27 6.49
N LEU A 145 16.98 36.51 7.24
CA LEU A 145 17.94 37.59 7.00
C LEU A 145 19.31 37.02 6.68
N VAL A 146 19.99 37.58 5.69
CA VAL A 146 21.34 37.21 5.27
C VAL A 146 22.24 38.43 5.33
N ILE A 147 23.43 38.28 5.94
CA ILE A 147 24.43 39.34 6.00
C ILE A 147 25.34 39.22 4.78
N GLU A 148 25.47 40.30 4.02
CA GLU A 148 26.27 40.37 2.79
C GLU A 148 27.30 41.49 2.87
N GLY A 149 28.42 41.30 2.17
CA GLY A 149 29.40 42.37 1.97
C GLY A 149 30.07 42.90 3.24
N SER A 150 30.19 42.09 4.30
CA SER A 150 30.81 42.52 5.56
C SER A 150 32.30 42.83 5.36
N ARG A 151 32.69 44.08 5.63
CA ARG A 151 34.08 44.55 5.62
C ARG A 151 34.40 45.21 6.95
N ALA A 152 35.63 45.04 7.39
CA ALA A 152 36.16 45.67 8.57
C ALA A 152 37.40 46.49 8.19
N GLU A 153 37.35 47.79 8.46
CA GLU A 153 38.43 48.72 8.14
C GLU A 153 38.95 49.36 9.44
N PRO A 154 40.28 49.53 9.59
CA PRO A 154 40.83 50.30 10.69
C PRO A 154 40.29 51.73 10.65
N ALA A 155 39.80 52.20 11.78
CA ALA A 155 39.29 53.56 11.95
C ALA A 155 39.88 54.18 13.21
N LEU A 156 39.74 55.49 13.35
CA LEU A 156 39.95 56.17 14.62
C LEU A 156 38.59 56.64 15.13
N GLN A 157 38.28 56.32 16.38
CA GLN A 157 37.12 56.86 17.08
C GLN A 157 37.62 57.56 18.34
N ASP A 158 37.35 58.87 18.46
CA ASP A 158 37.75 59.68 19.61
C ASP A 158 39.24 59.55 19.97
N GLY A 159 40.12 59.50 18.97
CA GLY A 159 41.57 59.38 19.14
C GLY A 159 42.08 57.97 19.49
N HIS A 160 41.19 56.99 19.59
CA HIS A 160 41.53 55.60 19.87
C HIS A 160 41.42 54.75 18.60
N ALA A 161 42.30 53.75 18.47
CA ALA A 161 42.20 52.76 17.41
C ALA A 161 40.87 52.01 17.52
N ALA A 162 40.08 52.07 16.45
CA ALA A 162 38.77 51.46 16.34
C ALA A 162 38.71 50.62 15.06
N LEU A 163 37.66 49.80 14.94
CA LEU A 163 37.37 49.05 13.73
C LEU A 163 35.99 49.50 13.24
N SER A 164 35.93 50.05 12.03
CA SER A 164 34.68 50.35 11.36
C SER A 164 34.21 49.09 10.63
N ILE A 165 33.01 48.64 10.94
CA ILE A 165 32.42 47.44 10.35
C ILE A 165 31.22 47.89 9.52
N SER A 166 31.28 47.61 8.23
CA SER A 166 30.22 47.91 7.26
C SER A 166 29.73 46.61 6.65
N GLY A 167 28.44 46.52 6.38
CA GLY A 167 27.82 45.35 5.76
C GLY A 167 26.37 45.66 5.43
N MET A 168 25.74 44.76 4.71
CA MET A 168 24.34 44.87 4.32
C MET A 168 23.54 43.66 4.80
N ILE A 169 22.25 43.85 5.01
CA ILE A 169 21.31 42.81 5.42
C ILE A 169 20.28 42.64 4.33
N ARG A 170 20.19 41.45 3.75
CA ARG A 170 19.20 41.08 2.75
C ARG A 170 18.09 40.26 3.36
N ASN A 171 16.84 40.64 3.09
CA ASN A 171 15.67 39.83 3.42
C ASN A 171 15.42 38.79 2.31
N VAL A 172 15.41 37.51 2.67
CA VAL A 172 15.17 36.39 1.73
C VAL A 172 13.74 35.84 1.80
N GLU A 173 12.91 36.40 2.67
CA GLU A 173 11.49 36.06 2.79
C GLU A 173 10.62 36.97 1.92
N ASP A 174 9.37 36.58 1.77
CA ASP A 174 8.32 37.25 1.01
C ASP A 174 7.54 38.30 1.82
N HIS A 175 7.90 38.51 3.09
CA HIS A 175 7.29 39.48 4.01
C HIS A 175 8.35 40.37 4.65
N ALA A 176 7.95 41.56 5.11
CA ALA A 176 8.87 42.49 5.76
C ALA A 176 9.33 41.96 7.13
N ILE A 177 10.63 42.06 7.41
CA ILE A 177 11.23 41.58 8.66
C ILE A 177 11.80 42.76 9.45
N VAL A 178 11.49 42.79 10.75
CA VAL A 178 12.16 43.71 11.69
C VAL A 178 13.46 43.08 12.14
N THR A 179 14.56 43.70 11.76
CA THR A 179 15.91 43.23 12.05
C THR A 179 16.17 43.23 13.56
N PRO A 180 16.55 42.09 14.16
CA PRO A 180 16.93 42.04 15.55
C PRO A 180 18.27 42.78 15.79
N PRO A 181 18.60 43.14 17.05
CA PRO A 181 19.90 43.72 17.35
C PRO A 181 21.03 42.82 16.87
N LEU A 182 22.00 43.43 16.17
CA LEU A 182 23.18 42.74 15.66
C LEU A 182 24.20 42.60 16.78
N LYS A 183 24.72 41.39 16.97
CA LYS A 183 25.84 41.13 17.87
C LYS A 183 27.13 41.02 17.05
N ILE A 184 28.06 41.92 17.32
CA ILE A 184 29.37 41.98 16.68
C ILE A 184 30.39 41.50 17.71
N GLU A 185 31.17 40.49 17.35
CA GLU A 185 32.21 39.91 18.21
C GLU A 185 33.58 40.06 17.53
N LEU A 186 34.51 40.73 18.21
CA LEU A 186 35.91 40.77 17.81
C LEU A 186 36.61 39.57 18.43
N LEU A 187 37.16 38.69 17.59
CA LEU A 187 37.86 37.48 18.00
C LEU A 187 39.38 37.67 17.88
N ASP A 188 40.14 37.03 18.76
CA ASP A 188 41.59 36.93 18.64
C ASP A 188 42.01 35.82 17.65
N LYS A 189 43.33 35.63 17.49
CA LYS A 189 43.90 34.59 16.63
C LYS A 189 43.56 33.16 17.07
N ALA A 190 43.20 32.96 18.34
CA ALA A 190 42.79 31.68 18.90
C ALA A 190 41.26 31.47 18.85
N GLY A 191 40.51 32.43 18.29
CA GLY A 191 39.04 32.39 18.21
C GLY A 191 38.34 32.79 19.50
N LYS A 192 39.05 33.36 20.49
CA LYS A 192 38.46 33.85 21.73
C LYS A 192 37.93 35.27 21.56
N THR A 193 36.73 35.53 22.07
CA THR A 193 36.12 36.86 22.02
C THR A 193 36.89 37.86 22.90
N ILE A 194 37.35 38.95 22.27
CA ILE A 194 38.01 40.10 22.90
C ILE A 194 36.96 41.15 23.30
N VAL A 195 36.05 41.46 22.38
CA VAL A 195 35.02 42.51 22.56
C VAL A 195 33.71 42.03 21.95
N THR A 196 32.60 42.30 22.63
CA THR A 196 31.25 42.13 22.09
C THR A 196 30.55 43.48 22.08
N LYS A 197 29.99 43.87 20.94
CA LYS A 197 29.19 45.08 20.79
C LYS A 197 27.84 44.75 20.16
N VAL A 198 26.77 45.29 20.72
CA VAL A 198 25.42 45.17 20.15
C VAL A 198 25.09 46.46 19.41
N ALA A 199 24.75 46.35 18.14
CA ALA A 199 24.34 47.46 17.29
C ALA A 199 22.90 47.27 16.83
N ARG A 200 22.16 48.37 16.71
CA ARG A 200 20.82 48.36 16.08
C ARG A 200 20.93 49.05 14.73
N PRO A 201 20.35 48.49 13.65
CA PRO A 201 20.25 49.19 12.38
C PRO A 201 19.51 50.51 12.55
N ALA A 202 19.90 51.53 11.78
CA ALA A 202 19.22 52.83 11.79
C ALA A 202 17.78 52.72 11.29
N ASP A 203 17.57 51.92 10.23
CA ASP A 203 16.25 51.48 9.78
C ASP A 203 16.12 49.97 10.04
N PRO A 204 15.32 49.55 11.03
CA PRO A 204 15.22 48.15 11.41
C PRO A 204 14.34 47.33 10.45
N VAL A 205 13.48 47.95 9.63
CA VAL A 205 12.53 47.21 8.78
C VAL A 205 13.16 46.95 7.42
N VAL A 206 13.30 45.67 7.05
CA VAL A 206 13.80 45.26 5.74
C VAL A 206 12.63 44.68 4.92
N PRO A 207 12.18 45.36 3.85
CA PRO A 207 11.12 44.86 3.00
C PRO A 207 11.46 43.52 2.32
N PRO A 208 10.48 42.79 1.77
CA PRO A 208 10.70 41.51 1.10
C PRO A 208 11.71 41.62 -0.04
N GLY A 209 12.71 40.73 -0.07
CA GLY A 209 13.72 40.71 -1.14
C GLY A 209 14.68 41.91 -1.19
N GLU A 210 14.54 42.89 -0.30
CA GLU A 210 15.38 44.09 -0.27
C GLU A 210 16.65 43.90 0.57
N THR A 211 17.62 44.78 0.34
CA THR A 211 18.89 44.87 1.07
C THR A 211 19.02 46.25 1.73
N ARG A 212 19.45 46.29 2.99
CA ARG A 212 19.67 47.52 3.79
C ARG A 212 21.06 47.58 4.40
#